data_AF-A0A0K1EHH6-F1
#
_entry.id   AF-A0A0K1EHH6-F1
#
_cell.length_a   1.000
_cell.length_b   1.000
_cell.length_c   1.000
_cell.angle_alpha   90.00
_cell.angle_beta   90.00
_cell.angle_gamma   90.00
#
_symmetry.space_group_name_H-M   'P 1'
#
loop_
_entity.id
_entity.type
_entity.pdbx_description
1 polymer ?
#
loop_
_entity_poly.entity_id
_entity_poly.type
_entity_poly.pdbx_seq_one_letter_code
_entity_poly.pdbx_strand_id
1 'polypeptide(L)'
;MDPTAEKLQTFLAAFSARTDVRVVVSELRPPAPEDALRAAQGQIPSELLSFYASMNGAHIAWRFIEPPGEGCLQIPPLGAATRFADDEAGGTAFGAGMRALLLDAPVPECATWYVVPEGAAADAAVLWFSTTAALDDGRQVARSLADYVTQAIEHALVLWWQAPSGEVPVWIARALAEPVAPVAIVSGGRVETQYHAEGARGVVREIRQVPLPEDSFLSCLGDRYARVDLDEGTTLWLPLQDLKGVRTRDVYEEAVARGRAFWDELRTAPMLDRIRAVARAIGPIASTSPTTSGPSNARRAAGMLSSLSLGEAVETIAALFGDASRAVPKLRESHPIEVEETAFGASAWRTFGHPFVPRDALEGLMAGLALRIARASAARGVAPRDLVPERAADLLRWVPGRASVLDLLAMETPADAPEGPPPNEKARAQLGLPGPHGVGLGTGF
;
A
#
# COMPACT_ATOMS: atom_id res chain seq x y z
N MET A 1 -31.21 -24.12 4.31
CA MET A 1 -29.90 -23.44 4.28
C MET A 1 -30.20 -21.97 4.50
N ASP A 2 -29.51 -21.31 5.43
CA ASP A 2 -29.71 -19.89 5.68
C ASP A 2 -29.34 -19.07 4.41
N PRO A 3 -30.22 -18.17 3.90
CA PRO A 3 -29.96 -17.40 2.69
C PRO A 3 -28.70 -16.52 2.77
N THR A 4 -28.27 -16.14 3.97
CA THR A 4 -27.08 -15.32 4.20
C THR A 4 -25.80 -16.12 3.99
N ALA A 5 -25.76 -17.35 4.50
CA ALA A 5 -24.65 -18.28 4.30
C ALA A 5 -24.44 -18.61 2.81
N GLU A 6 -25.53 -18.82 2.08
CA GLU A 6 -25.50 -19.08 0.62
C GLU A 6 -25.01 -17.87 -0.18
N LYS A 7 -25.42 -16.65 0.19
CA LYS A 7 -24.93 -15.40 -0.40
C LYS A 7 -23.42 -15.25 -0.24
N LEU A 8 -22.88 -15.51 0.95
CA LEU A 8 -21.43 -15.43 1.20
C LEU A 8 -20.64 -16.47 0.40
N GLN A 9 -21.14 -17.71 0.31
CA GLN A 9 -20.53 -18.76 -0.53
C GLN A 9 -20.51 -18.35 -2.00
N THR A 10 -21.62 -17.83 -2.51
CA THR A 10 -21.76 -17.39 -3.90
C THR A 10 -20.84 -16.20 -4.20
N PHE A 11 -20.82 -15.21 -3.32
CA PHE A 11 -19.91 -14.07 -3.42
C PHE A 11 -18.46 -14.52 -3.44
N LEU A 12 -18.03 -15.35 -2.48
CA LEU A 12 -16.66 -15.84 -2.40
C LEU A 12 -16.25 -16.61 -3.66
N ALA A 13 -17.12 -17.47 -4.20
CA ALA A 13 -16.86 -18.21 -5.43
C ALA A 13 -16.68 -17.27 -6.64
N ALA A 14 -17.56 -16.28 -6.78
CA ALA A 14 -17.48 -15.29 -7.87
C ALA A 14 -16.25 -14.38 -7.72
N PHE A 15 -15.98 -13.89 -6.52
CA PHE A 15 -14.90 -12.95 -6.23
C PHE A 15 -13.52 -13.63 -6.32
N SER A 16 -13.41 -14.90 -5.90
CA SER A 16 -12.18 -15.70 -6.05
C SER A 16 -11.83 -16.01 -7.50
N ALA A 17 -12.81 -15.97 -8.42
CA ALA A 17 -12.58 -16.17 -9.84
C ALA A 17 -12.07 -14.91 -10.56
N ARG A 18 -12.10 -13.74 -9.89
CA ARG A 18 -11.60 -12.49 -10.47
C ARG A 18 -10.08 -12.56 -10.67
N THR A 19 -9.60 -12.13 -11.84
CA THR A 19 -8.18 -12.15 -12.17
C THR A 19 -7.38 -11.02 -11.51
N ASP A 20 -8.05 -9.97 -11.05
CA ASP A 20 -7.46 -8.73 -10.52
C ASP A 20 -7.45 -8.66 -8.99
N VAL A 21 -7.96 -9.70 -8.33
CA VAL A 21 -8.06 -9.84 -6.89
C VAL A 21 -7.31 -11.09 -6.44
N ARG A 22 -6.67 -10.99 -5.28
CA ARG A 22 -6.19 -12.13 -4.51
C ARG A 22 -7.04 -12.28 -3.26
N VAL A 23 -7.67 -13.44 -3.11
CA VAL A 23 -8.29 -13.83 -1.84
C VAL A 23 -7.20 -14.30 -0.90
N VAL A 24 -7.06 -13.61 0.23
CA VAL A 24 -6.05 -13.84 1.26
C VAL A 24 -6.58 -14.82 2.31
N VAL A 25 -7.86 -14.71 2.67
CA VAL A 25 -8.55 -15.61 3.59
C VAL A 25 -9.93 -15.96 3.03
N SER A 26 -10.33 -17.23 3.13
CA SER A 26 -11.57 -17.79 2.57
C SER A 26 -12.25 -18.77 3.52
N GLU A 27 -12.13 -18.55 4.83
CA GLU A 27 -12.63 -19.45 5.85
C GLU A 27 -14.16 -19.35 5.98
N LEU A 28 -14.87 -20.35 5.47
CA LEU A 28 -16.29 -20.56 5.74
C LEU A 28 -16.43 -21.78 6.65
N ARG A 29 -16.83 -21.56 7.91
CA ARG A 29 -16.80 -22.61 8.92
C ARG A 29 -18.00 -23.57 8.81
N PRO A 30 -17.84 -24.84 9.19
CA PRO A 30 -18.95 -25.78 9.25
C PRO A 30 -20.03 -25.28 10.24
N PRO A 31 -21.27 -25.80 10.16
CA PRO A 31 -22.32 -25.54 11.14
C PRO A 31 -21.88 -25.69 12.60
N ALA A 32 -22.46 -24.90 13.49
CA ALA A 32 -22.19 -24.98 14.92
C ALA A 32 -22.77 -26.29 15.51
N PRO A 33 -22.15 -26.86 16.56
CA PRO A 33 -22.71 -27.99 17.29
C PRO A 33 -24.12 -27.70 17.85
N GLU A 34 -25.03 -28.69 17.80
CA GLU A 34 -26.42 -28.52 18.25
C GLU A 34 -26.55 -28.11 19.72
N ASP A 35 -25.68 -28.63 20.58
CA ASP A 35 -25.63 -28.31 22.01
C ASP A 35 -25.25 -26.84 22.23
N ALA A 36 -24.30 -26.32 21.45
CA ALA A 36 -23.93 -24.90 21.47
C ALA A 36 -25.07 -24.01 20.97
N LEU A 37 -25.78 -24.41 19.91
CA LEU A 37 -26.96 -23.68 19.39
C LEU A 37 -28.09 -23.63 20.41
N ARG A 38 -28.41 -24.76 21.06
CA ARG A 38 -29.43 -24.80 22.12
C ARG A 38 -29.04 -23.91 23.30
N ALA A 39 -27.76 -23.89 23.68
CA ALA A 39 -27.28 -23.05 24.77
C ALA A 39 -27.38 -21.54 24.44
N ALA A 40 -27.27 -21.16 23.17
CA ALA A 40 -27.37 -19.77 22.70
C ALA A 40 -28.82 -19.33 22.41
N GLN A 41 -29.80 -20.25 22.44
CA GLN A 41 -31.17 -19.95 22.07
C GLN A 41 -31.81 -18.92 23.02
N GLY A 42 -32.34 -17.82 22.45
CA GLY A 42 -32.88 -16.69 23.20
C GLY A 42 -31.83 -15.76 23.82
N GLN A 43 -30.53 -16.10 23.75
CA GLN A 43 -29.43 -15.27 24.24
C GLN A 43 -28.85 -14.36 23.15
N ILE A 44 -29.02 -14.72 21.87
CA ILE A 44 -28.58 -13.96 20.71
C ILE A 44 -29.76 -13.81 19.73
N PRO A 45 -29.68 -12.88 18.75
CA PRO A 45 -30.72 -12.74 17.74
C PRO A 45 -30.95 -14.06 17.00
N SER A 46 -32.22 -14.42 16.78
CA SER A 46 -32.63 -15.68 16.13
C SER A 46 -32.06 -15.84 14.71
N GLU A 47 -31.89 -14.74 13.98
CA GLU A 47 -31.24 -14.71 12.66
C GLU A 47 -29.74 -15.07 12.74
N LEU A 48 -29.02 -14.57 13.74
CA LEU A 48 -27.62 -14.94 13.97
C LEU A 48 -27.49 -16.41 14.38
N LEU A 49 -28.44 -16.92 15.17
CA LEU A 49 -28.51 -18.34 15.52
C LEU A 49 -28.77 -19.22 14.27
N SER A 50 -29.67 -18.78 13.38
CA SER A 50 -29.93 -19.44 12.09
C SER A 50 -28.69 -19.47 11.20
N PHE A 51 -27.96 -18.35 11.15
CA PHE A 51 -26.68 -18.28 10.46
C PHE A 51 -25.69 -19.29 11.02
N TYR A 52 -25.47 -19.34 12.33
CA TYR A 52 -24.56 -20.33 12.96
C TYR A 52 -24.97 -21.78 12.77
N ALA A 53 -26.27 -22.06 12.67
CA ALA A 53 -26.78 -23.39 12.32
C ALA A 53 -26.43 -23.81 10.88
N SER A 54 -26.12 -22.85 10.00
CA SER A 54 -25.67 -23.10 8.62
C SER A 54 -24.17 -22.92 8.42
N MET A 55 -23.55 -22.00 9.14
CA MET A 55 -22.15 -21.59 9.02
C MET A 55 -21.67 -20.97 10.34
N ASN A 56 -20.80 -21.65 11.08
CA ASN A 56 -20.35 -21.19 12.40
C ASN A 56 -19.28 -20.10 12.33
N GLY A 57 -19.60 -18.97 11.70
CA GLY A 57 -18.67 -17.88 11.44
C GLY A 57 -18.02 -17.93 10.05
N ALA A 58 -17.52 -16.79 9.62
CA ALA A 58 -16.91 -16.58 8.32
C ALA A 58 -15.76 -15.58 8.43
N HIS A 59 -14.65 -15.84 7.74
CA HIS A 59 -13.58 -14.87 7.55
C HIS A 59 -13.19 -14.86 6.08
N ILE A 60 -13.54 -13.77 5.40
CA ILE A 60 -13.21 -13.52 4.01
C ILE A 60 -12.37 -12.26 3.96
N ALA A 61 -11.14 -12.36 3.47
CA ALA A 61 -10.27 -11.23 3.26
C ALA A 61 -9.67 -11.28 1.86
N TRP A 62 -9.63 -10.16 1.18
CA TRP A 62 -9.13 -10.05 -0.19
C TRP A 62 -8.40 -8.74 -0.41
N ARG A 63 -7.51 -8.72 -1.39
CA ARG A 63 -6.80 -7.51 -1.84
C ARG A 63 -6.71 -7.45 -3.36
N PHE A 64 -6.76 -6.26 -3.93
CA PHE A 64 -6.43 -6.07 -5.33
C PHE A 64 -4.96 -6.40 -5.61
N ILE A 65 -4.68 -6.86 -6.84
CA ILE A 65 -3.30 -7.07 -7.29
C ILE A 65 -2.68 -5.71 -7.68
N GLU A 66 -3.41 -4.82 -8.38
CA GLU A 66 -2.91 -3.47 -8.77
C GLU A 66 -4.04 -2.47 -9.09
N PRO A 67 -4.11 -1.23 -8.54
CA PRO A 67 -3.44 -0.64 -7.36
C PRO A 67 -3.99 -1.14 -6.00
N PRO A 68 -3.44 -0.70 -4.85
CA PRO A 68 -3.87 -1.16 -3.52
C PRO A 68 -5.35 -0.85 -3.23
N GLY A 69 -5.96 -1.76 -2.46
CA GLY A 69 -7.34 -1.71 -2.00
C GLY A 69 -7.73 -3.11 -1.55
N GLU A 70 -8.44 -3.20 -0.44
CA GLU A 70 -8.70 -4.45 0.25
C GLU A 70 -10.11 -4.47 0.86
N GLY A 71 -10.57 -5.69 1.13
CA GLY A 71 -11.84 -5.92 1.79
C GLY A 71 -11.75 -7.07 2.76
N CYS A 72 -12.56 -6.99 3.80
CA CYS A 72 -12.63 -8.01 4.84
C CYS A 72 -14.05 -8.07 5.43
N LEU A 73 -14.48 -9.29 5.72
CA LEU A 73 -15.60 -9.59 6.61
C LEU A 73 -15.15 -10.69 7.56
N GLN A 74 -15.32 -10.47 8.85
CA GLN A 74 -14.94 -11.40 9.90
C GLN A 74 -16.07 -11.56 10.93
N ILE A 75 -16.97 -12.52 10.66
CA ILE A 75 -17.99 -12.96 11.62
C ILE A 75 -17.38 -14.05 12.51
N PRO A 76 -17.17 -13.80 13.81
CA PRO A 76 -16.57 -14.79 14.71
C PRO A 76 -17.48 -16.01 14.89
N PRO A 77 -16.90 -17.20 15.15
CA PRO A 77 -17.66 -18.39 15.49
C PRO A 77 -18.41 -18.20 16.82
N LEU A 78 -19.49 -18.95 17.00
CA LEU A 78 -20.25 -19.01 18.24
C LEU A 78 -19.33 -19.36 19.41
N GLY A 79 -19.28 -18.48 20.43
CA GLY A 79 -18.42 -18.61 21.59
C GLY A 79 -18.74 -17.58 22.67
N ALA A 80 -17.80 -17.36 23.60
CA ALA A 80 -17.98 -16.37 24.67
C ALA A 80 -18.04 -14.92 24.13
N ALA A 81 -17.30 -14.63 23.05
CA ALA A 81 -17.25 -13.31 22.42
C ALA A 81 -18.52 -12.95 21.62
N THR A 82 -19.38 -13.93 21.34
CA THR A 82 -20.64 -13.76 20.59
C THR A 82 -21.85 -13.85 21.52
N ARG A 83 -21.73 -13.27 22.71
CA ARG A 83 -22.83 -13.12 23.68
C ARG A 83 -22.99 -11.64 23.96
N PHE A 84 -24.21 -11.22 24.27
CA PHE A 84 -24.43 -9.87 24.75
C PHE A 84 -23.62 -9.68 26.05
N ALA A 85 -22.72 -8.71 26.04
CA ALA A 85 -22.00 -8.28 27.23
C ALA A 85 -22.86 -7.26 27.97
N ASP A 86 -22.98 -7.47 29.28
CA ASP A 86 -23.73 -6.60 30.20
C ASP A 86 -22.79 -5.65 30.98
N ASP A 87 -21.47 -5.91 30.95
CA ASP A 87 -20.47 -5.26 31.82
C ASP A 87 -19.40 -4.49 31.02
N GLU A 88 -18.92 -3.36 31.58
CA GLU A 88 -17.75 -2.59 31.10
C GLU A 88 -16.42 -3.37 31.13
N ALA A 89 -16.40 -4.52 31.81
CA ALA A 89 -15.22 -5.34 31.97
C ALA A 89 -14.89 -6.13 30.69
N GLY A 90 -14.15 -5.48 29.78
CA GLY A 90 -13.61 -6.11 28.57
C GLY A 90 -13.42 -5.19 27.37
N GLY A 91 -13.80 -3.91 27.46
CA GLY A 91 -13.77 -3.00 26.30
C GLY A 91 -14.91 -3.25 25.29
N THR A 92 -15.98 -3.94 25.71
CA THR A 92 -17.14 -4.31 24.88
C THR A 92 -18.45 -3.65 25.32
N ALA A 93 -18.45 -2.83 26.37
CA ALA A 93 -19.66 -2.14 26.81
C ALA A 93 -19.99 -0.98 25.88
N PHE A 94 -21.23 -0.96 25.40
CA PHE A 94 -21.71 -0.03 24.38
C PHE A 94 -22.58 1.04 25.03
N GLY A 95 -21.98 1.89 25.86
CA GLY A 95 -22.68 2.91 26.66
C GLY A 95 -23.63 2.35 27.73
N ALA A 96 -24.17 3.23 28.58
CA ALA A 96 -25.07 2.84 29.67
C ALA A 96 -26.48 2.48 29.16
N GLY A 97 -27.05 1.38 29.66
CA GLY A 97 -28.44 0.96 29.37
C GLY A 97 -28.64 0.20 28.06
N MET A 98 -27.55 -0.23 27.41
CA MET A 98 -27.57 -1.04 26.20
C MET A 98 -26.72 -2.29 26.42
N ARG A 99 -27.08 -3.38 25.75
CA ARG A 99 -26.26 -4.58 25.64
C ARG A 99 -25.74 -4.69 24.22
N ALA A 100 -24.49 -5.11 24.07
CA ALA A 100 -23.88 -5.29 22.76
C ALA A 100 -23.17 -6.63 22.58
N LEU A 101 -23.12 -7.08 21.33
CA LEU A 101 -22.47 -8.30 20.88
C LEU A 101 -21.70 -7.97 19.61
N LEU A 102 -20.42 -8.34 19.54
CA LEU A 102 -19.60 -8.09 18.36
C LEU A 102 -20.06 -8.99 17.20
N LEU A 103 -20.39 -8.40 16.05
CA LEU A 103 -20.67 -9.15 14.81
C LEU A 103 -19.46 -9.21 13.90
N ASP A 104 -18.84 -8.07 13.59
CA ASP A 104 -17.77 -7.98 12.59
C ASP A 104 -16.66 -7.07 13.10
N ALA A 105 -15.40 -7.50 13.02
CA ALA A 105 -14.23 -6.73 13.46
C ALA A 105 -13.03 -6.96 12.53
N PRO A 106 -13.10 -6.50 11.26
CA PRO A 106 -12.00 -6.64 10.31
C PRO A 106 -10.70 -5.98 10.79
N VAL A 107 -10.80 -4.85 11.51
CA VAL A 107 -9.69 -4.18 12.20
C VAL A 107 -10.19 -3.59 13.53
N PRO A 108 -9.33 -3.36 14.54
CA PRO A 108 -9.75 -2.86 15.86
C PRO A 108 -10.60 -1.58 15.82
N GLU A 109 -10.33 -0.71 14.84
CA GLU A 109 -10.99 0.59 14.65
C GLU A 109 -12.25 0.51 13.76
N CYS A 110 -12.61 -0.66 13.24
CA CYS A 110 -13.75 -0.85 12.34
C CYS A 110 -14.57 -2.04 12.82
N ALA A 111 -15.49 -1.81 13.77
CA ALA A 111 -16.31 -2.87 14.33
C ALA A 111 -17.81 -2.62 14.11
N THR A 112 -18.54 -3.69 13.77
CA THR A 112 -20.00 -3.71 13.75
C THR A 112 -20.51 -4.60 14.88
N TRP A 113 -21.50 -4.08 15.60
CA TRP A 113 -22.07 -4.68 16.79
C TRP A 113 -23.57 -4.90 16.61
N TYR A 114 -24.10 -5.99 17.15
CA TYR A 114 -25.50 -6.01 17.55
C TYR A 114 -25.66 -5.18 18.81
N VAL A 115 -26.62 -4.27 18.81
CA VAL A 115 -26.91 -3.41 19.96
C VAL A 115 -28.40 -3.48 20.26
N VAL A 116 -28.75 -3.68 21.53
CA VAL A 116 -30.14 -3.80 21.99
C VAL A 116 -30.32 -3.09 23.33
N PRO A 117 -31.45 -2.42 23.58
CA PRO A 117 -31.75 -1.87 24.90
C PRO A 117 -31.71 -2.93 25.99
N GLU A 118 -31.25 -2.56 27.17
CA GLU A 118 -31.31 -3.43 28.34
C GLU A 118 -32.77 -3.84 28.65
N GLY A 119 -32.99 -5.10 29.00
CA GLY A 119 -34.32 -5.66 29.24
C GLY A 119 -35.17 -5.95 27.98
N ALA A 120 -34.75 -5.54 26.78
CA ALA A 120 -35.41 -5.91 25.54
C ALA A 120 -35.02 -7.32 25.06
N ALA A 121 -35.86 -7.95 24.24
CA ALA A 121 -35.56 -9.26 23.65
C ALA A 121 -34.37 -9.15 22.67
N ALA A 122 -33.55 -10.22 22.58
CA ALA A 122 -32.39 -10.25 21.68
C ALA A 122 -32.75 -9.96 20.21
N ASP A 123 -33.94 -10.36 19.76
CA ASP A 123 -34.44 -10.10 18.40
C ASP A 123 -34.75 -8.62 18.11
N ALA A 124 -34.78 -7.75 19.13
CA ALA A 124 -34.91 -6.31 18.95
C ALA A 124 -33.57 -5.63 18.64
N ALA A 125 -32.47 -6.40 18.58
CA ALA A 125 -31.14 -5.86 18.30
C ALA A 125 -31.05 -5.28 16.89
N VAL A 126 -30.31 -4.18 16.75
CA VAL A 126 -29.95 -3.57 15.47
C VAL A 126 -28.46 -3.67 15.24
N LEU A 127 -28.02 -3.55 13.99
CA LEU A 127 -26.60 -3.55 13.65
C LEU A 127 -26.06 -2.13 13.60
N TRP A 128 -25.08 -1.88 14.45
CA TRP A 128 -24.49 -0.58 14.71
C TRP A 128 -22.99 -0.62 14.44
N PHE A 129 -22.53 0.26 13.57
CA PHE A 129 -21.13 0.48 13.32
C PHE A 129 -20.60 1.56 14.25
N SER A 130 -19.39 1.38 14.78
CA SER A 130 -18.68 2.45 15.49
C SER A 130 -17.16 2.31 15.31
N THR A 131 -16.46 3.43 15.31
CA THR A 131 -14.99 3.47 15.20
C THR A 131 -14.31 3.25 16.54
N THR A 132 -15.07 3.42 17.62
CA THR A 132 -14.68 3.11 18.99
C THR A 132 -15.72 2.17 19.60
N ALA A 133 -15.40 1.51 20.73
CA ALA A 133 -16.42 0.79 21.50
C ALA A 133 -17.35 1.77 22.26
N ALA A 134 -17.87 2.80 21.59
CA ALA A 134 -18.76 3.82 22.14
C ALA A 134 -19.89 4.17 21.16
N LEU A 135 -21.00 4.68 21.69
CA LEU A 135 -22.19 5.07 20.93
C LEU A 135 -22.04 6.43 20.22
N ASP A 136 -21.22 7.32 20.78
CA ASP A 136 -21.23 8.76 20.48
C ASP A 136 -20.78 9.09 19.04
N ASP A 137 -19.99 8.22 18.41
CA ASP A 137 -19.46 8.35 17.05
C ASP A 137 -20.05 7.33 16.06
N GLY A 138 -20.93 6.43 16.52
CA GLY A 138 -21.44 5.33 15.71
C GLY A 138 -22.74 5.62 14.98
N ARG A 139 -23.15 4.69 14.11
CA ARG A 139 -24.42 4.76 13.37
C ARG A 139 -25.03 3.39 13.14
N GLN A 140 -26.35 3.33 13.05
CA GLN A 140 -27.03 2.14 12.58
C GLN A 140 -26.71 1.91 11.10
N VAL A 141 -26.24 0.70 10.76
CA VAL A 141 -25.85 0.32 9.39
C VAL A 141 -26.80 -0.70 8.76
N ALA A 142 -27.46 -1.51 9.58
CA ALA A 142 -28.45 -2.47 9.10
C ALA A 142 -29.49 -2.77 10.18
N ARG A 143 -30.63 -3.32 9.74
CA ARG A 143 -31.71 -3.77 10.64
C ARG A 143 -31.68 -5.27 10.92
N SER A 144 -30.93 -6.03 10.14
CA SER A 144 -30.84 -7.49 10.24
C SER A 144 -29.49 -7.98 9.70
N LEU A 145 -29.11 -9.22 10.03
CA LEU A 145 -27.90 -9.87 9.50
C LEU A 145 -27.97 -9.98 7.97
N ALA A 146 -29.12 -10.37 7.44
CA ALA A 146 -29.33 -10.55 6.02
C ALA A 146 -29.18 -9.21 5.26
N ASP A 147 -29.71 -8.11 5.83
CA ASP A 147 -29.53 -6.76 5.31
C ASP A 147 -28.06 -6.36 5.34
N TYR A 148 -27.39 -6.55 6.48
CA TYR A 148 -25.96 -6.25 6.64
C TYR A 148 -25.07 -6.99 5.65
N VAL A 149 -25.23 -8.31 5.53
CA VAL A 149 -24.43 -9.12 4.61
C VAL A 149 -24.75 -8.77 3.16
N THR A 150 -26.00 -8.43 2.84
CA THR A 150 -26.35 -7.94 1.51
C THR A 150 -25.61 -6.64 1.20
N GLN A 151 -25.67 -5.66 2.10
CA GLN A 151 -24.94 -4.40 1.95
C GLN A 151 -23.43 -4.63 1.89
N ALA A 152 -22.87 -5.48 2.74
CA ALA A 152 -21.45 -5.81 2.71
C ALA A 152 -21.06 -6.36 1.33
N ILE A 153 -21.82 -7.32 0.79
CA ILE A 153 -21.59 -7.89 -0.56
C ILE A 153 -21.76 -6.83 -1.66
N GLU A 154 -22.78 -5.97 -1.57
CA GLU A 154 -23.00 -4.86 -2.51
C GLU A 154 -21.84 -3.85 -2.51
N HIS A 155 -21.12 -3.74 -1.39
CA HIS A 155 -19.89 -2.95 -1.26
C HIS A 155 -18.62 -3.81 -1.41
N ALA A 156 -18.75 -5.03 -1.93
CA ALA A 156 -17.70 -6.01 -2.13
C ALA A 156 -16.84 -6.31 -0.87
N LEU A 157 -17.39 -6.11 0.32
CA LEU A 157 -16.71 -6.24 1.61
C LEU A 157 -15.53 -5.27 1.78
N VAL A 158 -15.46 -4.17 1.01
CA VAL A 158 -14.38 -3.16 1.12
C VAL A 158 -14.30 -2.65 2.55
N LEU A 159 -13.09 -2.60 3.13
CA LEU A 159 -12.93 -2.08 4.49
C LEU A 159 -13.55 -0.69 4.63
N TRP A 160 -14.17 -0.41 5.79
CA TRP A 160 -14.81 0.87 6.08
C TRP A 160 -16.01 1.23 5.20
N TRP A 161 -16.60 0.29 4.45
CA TRP A 161 -17.83 0.56 3.68
C TRP A 161 -18.98 1.09 4.57
N GLN A 162 -18.99 0.70 5.84
CA GLN A 162 -19.94 1.16 6.87
C GLN A 162 -19.74 2.60 7.30
N ALA A 163 -18.64 3.26 6.95
CA ALA A 163 -18.39 4.68 7.18
C ALA A 163 -17.49 5.21 6.05
N PRO A 164 -18.03 5.31 4.82
CA PRO A 164 -17.22 5.59 3.66
C PRO A 164 -16.65 7.01 3.78
N SER A 165 -15.36 7.10 4.07
CA SER A 165 -14.59 8.33 4.11
C SER A 165 -13.31 8.14 3.30
N GLY A 166 -12.76 9.21 2.75
CA GLY A 166 -11.58 9.12 1.88
C GLY A 166 -11.84 8.27 0.63
N GLU A 167 -11.00 7.26 0.41
CA GLU A 167 -10.92 6.44 -0.82
C GLU A 167 -11.93 5.30 -0.92
N VAL A 168 -12.69 5.03 0.15
CA VAL A 168 -13.61 3.88 0.24
C VAL A 168 -14.58 3.80 -0.95
N PRO A 169 -15.25 4.88 -1.39
CA PRO A 169 -16.14 4.83 -2.56
C PRO A 169 -15.43 4.41 -3.86
N VAL A 170 -14.16 4.77 -4.03
CA VAL A 170 -13.36 4.43 -5.22
C VAL A 170 -13.02 2.94 -5.22
N TRP A 171 -12.65 2.39 -4.06
CA TRP A 171 -12.39 0.95 -3.93
C TRP A 171 -13.64 0.11 -4.13
N ILE A 172 -14.80 0.55 -3.61
CA ILE A 172 -16.10 -0.09 -3.87
C ILE A 172 -16.40 -0.09 -5.37
N ALA A 173 -16.37 1.09 -6.00
CA ALA A 173 -16.67 1.22 -7.43
C ALA A 173 -15.77 0.31 -8.29
N ARG A 174 -14.50 0.19 -7.91
CA ARG A 174 -13.55 -0.70 -8.59
C ARG A 174 -13.83 -2.19 -8.33
N ALA A 175 -14.16 -2.56 -7.10
CA ALA A 175 -14.46 -3.95 -6.76
C ALA A 175 -15.73 -4.46 -7.45
N LEU A 176 -16.63 -3.55 -7.81
CA LEU A 176 -17.83 -3.83 -8.60
C LEU A 176 -17.61 -3.72 -10.11
N ALA A 177 -16.50 -3.11 -10.57
CA ALA A 177 -16.18 -2.98 -11.99
C ALA A 177 -15.70 -4.31 -12.60
N GLU A 178 -15.70 -4.36 -13.93
CA GLU A 178 -15.17 -5.49 -14.71
C GLU A 178 -13.71 -5.76 -14.32
N PRO A 179 -13.34 -7.02 -14.02
CA PRO A 179 -11.97 -7.37 -13.63
C PRO A 179 -10.94 -6.96 -14.67
N VAL A 180 -9.92 -6.21 -14.24
CA VAL A 180 -8.81 -5.82 -15.11
C VAL A 180 -7.63 -6.74 -14.86
N ALA A 181 -7.41 -7.70 -15.76
CA ALA A 181 -6.31 -8.66 -15.62
C ALA A 181 -4.97 -7.94 -15.37
N PRO A 182 -4.21 -8.34 -14.34
CA PRO A 182 -2.90 -7.77 -14.04
C PRO A 182 -1.91 -8.12 -15.15
N VAL A 183 -0.86 -7.33 -15.26
CA VAL A 183 0.20 -7.59 -16.24
C VAL A 183 1.03 -8.78 -15.76
N ALA A 184 1.19 -9.77 -16.63
CA ALA A 184 2.01 -10.94 -16.31
C ALA A 184 3.46 -10.53 -16.03
N ILE A 185 3.99 -10.97 -14.89
CA ILE A 185 5.37 -10.75 -14.51
C ILE A 185 6.24 -11.84 -15.15
N VAL A 186 7.07 -11.43 -16.10
CA VAL A 186 7.93 -12.32 -16.90
C VAL A 186 9.37 -11.81 -16.92
N SER A 187 10.32 -12.69 -17.19
CA SER A 187 11.72 -12.28 -17.39
C SER A 187 11.85 -11.32 -18.57
N GLY A 188 12.62 -10.24 -18.40
CA GLY A 188 12.70 -9.10 -19.31
C GLY A 188 11.56 -8.08 -19.15
N GLY A 189 10.52 -8.41 -18.38
CA GLY A 189 9.39 -7.52 -18.12
C GLY A 189 9.73 -6.38 -17.17
N ARG A 190 9.00 -5.26 -17.33
CA ARG A 190 9.08 -4.09 -16.44
C ARG A 190 8.16 -4.27 -15.25
N VAL A 191 8.66 -3.98 -14.07
CA VAL A 191 7.90 -4.10 -12.81
C VAL A 191 8.03 -2.86 -11.95
N GLU A 192 7.04 -2.68 -11.09
CA GLU A 192 7.03 -1.75 -9.97
C GLU A 192 7.07 -2.55 -8.66
N THR A 193 7.65 -1.99 -7.60
CA THR A 193 7.61 -2.54 -6.23
C THR A 193 7.41 -1.43 -5.20
N GLN A 194 6.65 -1.66 -4.13
CA GLN A 194 6.62 -0.76 -2.95
C GLN A 194 7.58 -1.19 -1.84
N TYR A 195 8.71 -1.81 -2.20
CA TYR A 195 9.77 -2.09 -1.23
C TYR A 195 10.12 -0.83 -0.40
N HIS A 196 10.04 -0.94 0.93
CA HIS A 196 10.16 0.17 1.91
C HIS A 196 9.22 1.37 1.68
N ALA A 197 8.08 1.17 1.03
CA ALA A 197 7.10 2.20 0.68
C ALA A 197 7.64 3.32 -0.25
N GLU A 198 8.72 3.05 -1.01
CA GLU A 198 9.40 4.04 -1.87
C GLU A 198 9.15 3.85 -3.38
N GLY A 199 8.23 2.95 -3.74
CA GLY A 199 7.67 2.80 -5.08
C GLY A 199 8.71 2.73 -6.22
N ALA A 200 9.64 1.78 -6.18
CA ALA A 200 10.70 1.60 -7.16
C ALA A 200 10.24 0.90 -8.44
N ARG A 201 11.00 1.07 -9.53
CA ARG A 201 10.80 0.35 -10.80
C ARG A 201 12.06 -0.35 -11.27
N GLY A 202 11.89 -1.36 -12.10
CA GLY A 202 13.00 -2.15 -12.60
C GLY A 202 12.64 -3.17 -13.67
N VAL A 203 13.63 -3.97 -14.02
CA VAL A 203 13.53 -5.07 -14.99
C VAL A 203 13.69 -6.41 -14.27
N VAL A 204 12.74 -7.31 -14.47
CA VAL A 204 12.87 -8.69 -14.01
C VAL A 204 13.94 -9.39 -14.85
N ARG A 205 14.94 -9.98 -14.19
CA ARG A 205 16.02 -10.74 -14.84
C ARG A 205 15.78 -12.24 -14.84
N GLU A 206 15.28 -12.75 -13.73
CA GLU A 206 14.91 -14.16 -13.59
C GLU A 206 13.80 -14.30 -12.55
N ILE A 207 12.99 -15.36 -12.68
CA ILE A 207 11.99 -15.76 -11.70
C ILE A 207 12.34 -17.17 -11.23
N ARG A 208 12.37 -17.38 -9.92
CA ARG A 208 12.67 -18.67 -9.30
C ARG A 208 11.58 -19.06 -8.32
N GLN A 209 11.28 -20.35 -8.33
CA GLN A 209 10.54 -20.98 -7.27
C GLN A 209 11.53 -21.46 -6.20
N VAL A 210 11.20 -21.27 -4.93
CA VAL A 210 12.04 -21.58 -3.78
C VAL A 210 11.27 -22.48 -2.81
N PRO A 211 11.96 -23.39 -2.10
CA PRO A 211 11.32 -24.12 -1.01
C PRO A 211 10.94 -23.15 0.11
N LEU A 212 9.70 -23.21 0.57
CA LEU A 212 9.24 -22.43 1.72
C LEU A 212 9.66 -23.12 3.02
N PRO A 213 10.35 -22.42 3.94
CA PRO A 213 10.64 -22.99 5.26
C PRO A 213 9.35 -23.00 6.10
N GLU A 214 8.99 -24.17 6.64
CA GLU A 214 7.72 -24.38 7.39
C GLU A 214 7.59 -23.45 8.62
N ASP A 215 8.70 -23.07 9.26
CA ASP A 215 8.74 -22.21 10.46
C ASP A 215 9.35 -20.82 10.21
N SER A 216 9.23 -20.29 9.00
CA SER A 216 9.77 -18.95 8.67
C SER A 216 8.67 -17.99 8.26
N PHE A 217 8.77 -16.74 8.71
CA PHE A 217 8.00 -15.63 8.16
C PHE A 217 8.07 -15.57 6.62
N LEU A 218 9.17 -16.02 6.01
CA LEU A 218 9.32 -16.04 4.55
C LEU A 218 8.25 -16.90 3.84
N SER A 219 7.63 -17.86 4.54
CA SER A 219 6.49 -18.63 4.01
C SER A 219 5.29 -17.76 3.62
N CYS A 220 5.05 -16.64 4.33
CA CYS A 220 3.96 -15.72 4.00
C CYS A 220 4.25 -14.88 2.75
N LEU A 221 5.51 -14.86 2.30
CA LEU A 221 5.95 -14.13 1.12
C LEU A 221 5.75 -14.91 -0.19
N GLY A 222 5.32 -16.16 -0.10
CA GLY A 222 5.10 -17.04 -1.24
C GLY A 222 6.38 -17.68 -1.75
N ASP A 223 6.22 -18.72 -2.56
CA ASP A 223 7.30 -19.61 -3.01
C ASP A 223 8.00 -19.12 -4.28
N ARG A 224 7.68 -17.92 -4.78
CA ARG A 224 8.24 -17.39 -6.03
C ARG A 224 8.88 -16.03 -5.80
N TYR A 225 10.12 -15.90 -6.27
CA TYR A 225 10.90 -14.69 -6.17
C TYR A 225 11.43 -14.28 -7.54
N ALA A 226 11.44 -12.98 -7.81
CA ALA A 226 12.03 -12.42 -9.01
C ALA A 226 13.31 -11.66 -8.66
N ARG A 227 14.39 -11.89 -9.41
CA ARG A 227 15.57 -11.03 -9.37
C ARG A 227 15.30 -9.82 -10.22
N VAL A 228 15.29 -8.65 -9.62
CA VAL A 228 14.96 -7.38 -10.28
C VAL A 228 16.17 -6.46 -10.25
N ASP A 229 16.55 -5.96 -11.41
CA ASP A 229 17.46 -4.82 -11.52
C ASP A 229 16.62 -3.56 -11.43
N LEU A 230 16.69 -2.88 -10.29
CA LEU A 230 15.97 -1.64 -10.05
C LEU A 230 16.69 -0.49 -10.77
N ASP A 231 15.91 0.45 -11.30
CA ASP A 231 16.42 1.56 -12.13
C ASP A 231 17.37 2.47 -11.34
N GLU A 232 17.20 2.54 -10.02
CA GLU A 232 18.11 3.28 -9.14
C GLU A 232 19.48 2.59 -8.91
N GLY A 233 19.72 1.44 -9.55
CA GLY A 233 21.02 0.75 -9.60
C GLY A 233 21.22 -0.38 -8.60
N THR A 234 20.18 -0.77 -7.86
CA THR A 234 20.21 -1.91 -6.93
C THR A 234 19.64 -3.16 -7.60
N THR A 235 20.23 -4.33 -7.35
CA THR A 235 19.67 -5.62 -7.76
C THR A 235 19.28 -6.42 -6.52
N LEU A 236 18.03 -6.87 -6.46
CA LEU A 236 17.48 -7.62 -5.33
C LEU A 236 16.60 -8.79 -5.80
N TRP A 237 16.48 -9.79 -4.94
CA TRP A 237 15.40 -10.77 -5.00
C TRP A 237 14.17 -10.21 -4.29
N LEU A 238 13.05 -10.12 -5.00
CA LEU A 238 11.78 -9.62 -4.49
C LEU A 238 10.72 -10.72 -4.58
N PRO A 239 9.87 -10.91 -3.55
CA PRO A 239 8.73 -11.81 -3.65
C PRO A 239 7.86 -11.44 -4.85
N LEU A 240 7.47 -12.41 -5.67
CA LEU A 240 6.71 -12.14 -6.89
C LEU A 240 5.36 -11.49 -6.60
N GLN A 241 4.79 -11.79 -5.43
CA GLN A 241 3.53 -11.21 -4.94
C GLN A 241 3.63 -9.73 -4.51
N ASP A 242 4.85 -9.20 -4.37
CA ASP A 242 5.14 -7.81 -3.98
C ASP A 242 5.51 -6.95 -5.20
N LEU A 243 5.35 -7.52 -6.40
CA LEU A 243 5.66 -6.91 -7.67
C LEU A 243 4.39 -6.67 -8.47
N LYS A 244 4.40 -5.55 -9.20
CA LYS A 244 3.37 -5.16 -10.15
C LYS A 244 3.97 -5.11 -11.55
N GLY A 245 3.29 -5.64 -12.56
CA GLY A 245 3.75 -5.53 -13.95
C GLY A 245 3.39 -4.17 -14.56
N VAL A 246 4.33 -3.51 -15.22
CA VAL A 246 4.08 -2.21 -15.86
C VAL A 246 3.36 -2.41 -17.20
N ARG A 247 2.09 -1.99 -17.29
CA ARG A 247 1.21 -2.19 -18.46
C ARG A 247 1.53 -1.28 -19.63
N THR A 248 1.76 -0.01 -19.33
CA THR A 248 1.86 1.06 -20.33
C THR A 248 3.13 1.84 -20.07
N ARG A 249 3.80 2.30 -21.14
CA ARG A 249 4.92 3.23 -21.00
C ARG A 249 4.36 4.60 -20.61
N ASP A 250 4.41 4.90 -19.32
CA ASP A 250 4.15 6.23 -18.80
C ASP A 250 5.37 7.14 -18.99
N VAL A 251 5.26 8.41 -18.60
CA VAL A 251 6.34 9.40 -18.72
C VAL A 251 7.62 8.94 -18.01
N TYR A 252 7.51 8.16 -16.93
CA TYR A 252 8.68 7.59 -16.26
C TYR A 252 9.42 6.60 -17.14
N GLU A 253 8.70 5.63 -17.71
CA GLU A 253 9.30 4.63 -18.61
C GLU A 253 9.92 5.27 -19.84
N GLU A 254 9.30 6.34 -20.37
CA GLU A 254 9.89 7.12 -21.47
C GLU A 254 11.19 7.81 -21.03
N ALA A 255 11.19 8.48 -19.88
CA ALA A 255 12.36 9.17 -19.34
C ALA A 255 13.54 8.20 -19.13
N VAL A 256 13.29 7.03 -18.55
CA VAL A 256 14.31 5.99 -18.34
C VAL A 256 14.79 5.41 -19.67
N ALA A 257 13.88 5.10 -20.61
CA ALA A 257 14.25 4.54 -21.91
C ALA A 257 15.10 5.50 -22.76
N ARG A 258 14.81 6.81 -22.67
CA ARG A 258 15.57 7.86 -23.37
C ARG A 258 16.85 8.26 -22.63
N GLY A 259 16.90 8.03 -21.32
CA GLY A 259 18.05 8.30 -20.45
C GLY A 259 18.54 9.74 -20.59
N ARG A 260 19.80 9.91 -20.98
CA ARG A 260 20.43 11.24 -21.14
C ARG A 260 19.68 12.14 -22.13
N ALA A 261 19.11 11.59 -23.20
CA ALA A 261 18.40 12.38 -24.21
C ALA A 261 17.12 13.04 -23.66
N PHE A 262 16.48 12.46 -22.65
CA PHE A 262 15.36 13.10 -21.94
C PHE A 262 15.82 14.37 -21.23
N TRP A 263 16.93 14.29 -20.49
CA TRP A 263 17.49 15.42 -19.76
C TRP A 263 18.02 16.52 -20.68
N ASP A 264 18.64 16.16 -21.81
CA ASP A 264 19.13 17.14 -22.79
C ASP A 264 18.00 17.91 -23.46
N GLU A 265 16.88 17.26 -23.80
CA GLU A 265 15.69 17.95 -24.30
C GLU A 265 15.14 18.92 -23.25
N LEU A 266 14.99 18.45 -22.00
CA LEU A 266 14.47 19.27 -20.92
C LEU A 266 15.30 20.54 -20.74
N ARG A 267 16.63 20.48 -20.80
CA ARG A 267 17.49 21.69 -20.66
C ARG A 267 17.12 22.80 -21.64
N THR A 268 16.62 22.45 -22.82
CA THR A 268 16.21 23.42 -23.86
C THR A 268 14.73 23.80 -23.81
N ALA A 269 13.92 23.05 -23.07
CA ALA A 269 12.48 23.30 -22.94
C ALA A 269 12.18 24.58 -22.13
N PRO A 270 11.00 25.19 -22.32
CA PRO A 270 10.54 26.27 -21.45
C PRO A 270 10.54 25.86 -19.98
N MET A 271 10.83 26.83 -19.12
CA MET A 271 11.02 26.63 -17.68
C MET A 271 9.91 25.81 -17.00
N LEU A 272 8.65 26.12 -17.28
CA LEU A 272 7.51 25.43 -16.68
C LEU A 272 7.35 23.99 -17.20
N ASP A 273 7.70 23.76 -18.46
CA ASP A 273 7.59 22.44 -19.09
C ASP A 273 8.64 21.48 -18.54
N ARG A 274 9.84 22.00 -18.21
CA ARG A 274 10.86 21.23 -17.47
C ARG A 274 10.32 20.66 -16.17
N ILE A 275 9.72 21.52 -15.35
CA ILE A 275 9.18 21.17 -14.03
C ILE A 275 8.02 20.17 -14.16
N ARG A 276 7.11 20.40 -15.10
CA ARG A 276 5.97 19.53 -15.38
C ARG A 276 6.41 18.13 -15.81
N ALA A 277 7.36 18.03 -16.75
CA ALA A 277 7.83 16.75 -17.25
C ALA A 277 8.50 15.90 -16.16
N VAL A 278 9.39 16.51 -15.36
CA VAL A 278 10.05 15.85 -14.23
C VAL A 278 9.03 15.34 -13.21
N ALA A 279 8.06 16.17 -12.85
CA ALA A 279 7.09 15.80 -11.85
C ALA A 279 6.11 14.72 -12.36
N ARG A 280 5.80 14.69 -13.67
CA ARG A 280 4.94 13.67 -14.30
C ARG A 280 5.65 12.33 -14.42
N ALA A 281 6.97 12.35 -14.55
CA ALA A 281 7.80 11.15 -14.52
C ALA A 281 7.91 10.58 -13.10
N ILE A 282 8.13 11.41 -12.07
CA ILE A 282 8.44 10.90 -10.72
C ILE A 282 7.17 10.57 -9.90
N GLY A 283 6.06 11.26 -10.11
CA GLY A 283 4.86 11.06 -9.28
C GLY A 283 4.90 11.84 -7.94
N PRO A 284 3.84 11.73 -7.12
CA PRO A 284 3.69 12.48 -5.86
C PRO A 284 4.55 11.87 -4.77
N ILE A 285 4.63 12.60 -3.66
CA ILE A 285 4.89 11.99 -2.37
C ILE A 285 3.54 11.50 -1.82
N ALA A 286 3.23 10.21 -1.98
CA ALA A 286 2.01 9.58 -1.44
C ALA A 286 2.12 9.30 0.07
N SER A 287 3.32 8.95 0.51
CA SER A 287 3.68 8.74 1.91
C SER A 287 5.16 9.04 2.15
N THR A 288 5.56 9.07 3.42
CA THR A 288 6.97 9.02 3.83
C THR A 288 7.31 7.63 4.31
N SER A 289 8.42 7.08 3.85
CA SER A 289 8.90 5.76 4.25
C SER A 289 9.13 5.73 5.77
N PRO A 290 8.53 4.79 6.50
CA PRO A 290 8.78 4.66 7.93
C PRO A 290 10.21 4.18 8.24
N THR A 291 10.91 3.57 7.28
CA THR A 291 12.26 3.01 7.49
C THR A 291 13.38 4.01 7.16
N THR A 292 13.21 4.84 6.13
CA THR A 292 14.24 5.80 5.70
C THR A 292 13.87 7.26 6.02
N SER A 293 12.65 7.51 6.50
CA SER A 293 12.06 8.85 6.63
C SER A 293 12.02 9.65 5.31
N GLY A 294 12.30 9.01 4.17
CA GLY A 294 12.35 9.63 2.85
C GLY A 294 10.99 9.65 2.14
N PRO A 295 10.81 10.50 1.13
CA PRO A 295 9.58 10.53 0.34
C PRO A 295 9.41 9.26 -0.50
N SER A 296 8.16 8.79 -0.62
CA SER A 296 7.77 7.59 -1.37
C SER A 296 8.07 7.60 -2.89
N ASN A 297 8.58 8.71 -3.43
CA ASN A 297 9.01 8.83 -4.83
C ASN A 297 10.55 8.90 -5.01
N ALA A 298 11.33 8.79 -3.93
CA ALA A 298 12.78 8.93 -3.95
C ALA A 298 13.49 7.92 -4.87
N ARG A 299 13.05 6.66 -4.88
CA ARG A 299 13.66 5.62 -5.72
C ARG A 299 13.38 5.83 -7.20
N ARG A 300 12.17 6.25 -7.56
CA ARG A 300 11.86 6.64 -8.94
C ARG A 300 12.73 7.81 -9.37
N ALA A 301 12.82 8.84 -8.54
CA ALA A 301 13.69 9.98 -8.80
C ALA A 301 15.16 9.55 -9.00
N ALA A 302 15.68 8.67 -8.14
CA ALA A 302 17.02 8.10 -8.30
C ALA A 302 17.18 7.30 -9.61
N GLY A 303 16.19 6.50 -9.99
CA GLY A 303 16.17 5.76 -11.25
C GLY A 303 16.16 6.67 -12.47
N MET A 304 15.36 7.74 -12.46
CA MET A 304 15.34 8.73 -13.54
C MET A 304 16.67 9.50 -13.65
N LEU A 305 17.30 9.81 -12.50
CA LEU A 305 18.61 10.46 -12.45
C LEU A 305 19.77 9.53 -12.84
N SER A 306 19.55 8.20 -12.87
CA SER A 306 20.61 7.19 -13.05
C SER A 306 21.44 7.38 -14.32
N SER A 307 20.83 7.95 -15.38
CA SER A 307 21.50 8.25 -16.66
C SER A 307 22.48 9.43 -16.61
N LEU A 308 22.46 10.23 -15.54
CA LEU A 308 23.35 11.36 -15.31
C LEU A 308 24.48 10.98 -14.34
N SER A 309 25.66 11.56 -14.51
CA SER A 309 26.67 11.53 -13.44
C SER A 309 26.16 12.25 -12.19
N LEU A 310 26.75 11.98 -11.01
CA LEU A 310 26.34 12.66 -9.78
C LEU A 310 26.51 14.18 -9.87
N GLY A 311 27.58 14.66 -10.50
CA GLY A 311 27.78 16.10 -10.74
C GLY A 311 26.72 16.72 -11.65
N GLU A 312 26.38 16.05 -12.76
CA GLU A 312 25.31 16.53 -13.63
C GLU A 312 23.93 16.49 -12.97
N ALA A 313 23.68 15.50 -12.10
CA ALA A 313 22.45 15.43 -11.32
C ALA A 313 22.34 16.63 -10.35
N VAL A 314 23.42 16.97 -9.65
CA VAL A 314 23.49 18.17 -8.78
C VAL A 314 23.17 19.44 -9.57
N GLU A 315 23.82 19.63 -10.73
CA GLU A 315 23.59 20.81 -11.57
C GLU A 315 22.17 20.88 -12.11
N THR A 316 21.63 19.74 -12.55
CA THR A 316 20.27 19.64 -13.09
C THR A 316 19.24 19.98 -12.01
N ILE A 317 19.39 19.46 -10.79
CA ILE A 317 18.49 19.75 -9.67
C ILE A 317 18.58 21.22 -9.26
N ALA A 318 19.79 21.78 -9.15
CA ALA A 318 19.97 23.19 -8.83
C ALA A 318 19.33 24.10 -9.89
N ALA A 319 19.45 23.77 -11.18
CA ALA A 319 18.82 24.49 -12.28
C ALA A 319 17.27 24.42 -12.21
N LEU A 320 16.70 23.23 -12.04
CA LEU A 320 15.26 23.02 -11.88
C LEU A 320 14.70 23.79 -10.66
N PHE A 321 15.47 23.85 -9.58
CA PHE A 321 15.06 24.59 -8.39
C PHE A 321 15.14 26.12 -8.61
N GLY A 322 16.19 26.60 -9.27
CA GLY A 322 16.33 28.01 -9.65
C GLY A 322 15.21 28.45 -10.61
N ASP A 323 14.81 27.57 -11.52
CA ASP A 323 13.65 27.74 -12.37
C ASP A 323 12.35 27.81 -11.57
N ALA A 324 12.09 26.84 -10.70
CA ALA A 324 10.88 26.81 -9.89
C ALA A 324 10.76 28.03 -8.96
N SER A 325 11.89 28.52 -8.43
CA SER A 325 11.96 29.73 -7.59
C SER A 325 11.71 31.01 -8.38
N ARG A 326 12.05 31.05 -9.68
CA ARG A 326 11.77 32.17 -10.58
C ARG A 326 10.35 32.14 -11.13
N ALA A 327 9.79 30.94 -11.28
CA ALA A 327 8.45 30.70 -11.81
C ALA A 327 7.32 31.11 -10.85
N VAL A 328 7.55 31.10 -9.53
CA VAL A 328 6.50 31.31 -8.51
C VAL A 328 7.04 32.15 -7.34
N PRO A 329 6.30 33.17 -6.83
CA PRO A 329 6.73 34.00 -5.70
C PRO A 329 6.97 33.27 -4.36
N LYS A 330 6.59 32.00 -4.20
CA LYS A 330 7.14 31.03 -3.24
C LYS A 330 6.51 29.66 -3.54
N LEU A 331 7.34 28.62 -3.70
CA LEU A 331 6.98 27.18 -3.75
C LEU A 331 6.05 26.65 -2.61
N ARG A 332 5.55 27.53 -1.74
CA ARG A 332 4.48 27.29 -0.77
C ARG A 332 3.08 27.46 -1.37
N GLU A 333 2.92 28.19 -2.47
CA GLU A 333 1.65 28.26 -3.21
C GLU A 333 1.63 27.10 -4.22
N SER A 334 0.94 26.03 -3.82
CA SER A 334 0.70 24.83 -4.59
C SER A 334 -0.13 25.15 -5.84
N HIS A 335 0.53 25.43 -6.96
CA HIS A 335 -0.13 25.44 -8.27
C HIS A 335 -0.31 23.99 -8.74
N PRO A 336 -1.54 23.44 -8.73
CA PRO A 336 -1.78 22.10 -9.23
C PRO A 336 -1.44 22.04 -10.72
N ILE A 337 -0.74 21.00 -11.13
CA ILE A 337 -0.55 20.67 -12.55
C ILE A 337 -1.65 19.69 -12.95
N GLU A 338 -2.17 19.85 -14.16
CA GLU A 338 -3.18 18.94 -14.70
C GLU A 338 -2.60 17.52 -14.88
N VAL A 339 -3.33 16.55 -14.33
CA VAL A 339 -3.00 15.12 -14.42
C VAL A 339 -3.38 14.62 -15.83
N GLU A 340 -2.38 14.20 -16.59
CA GLU A 340 -2.58 13.51 -17.87
C GLU A 340 -2.64 11.99 -17.66
N GLU A 341 -3.35 11.27 -18.53
CA GLU A 341 -3.48 9.82 -18.46
C GLU A 341 -2.14 9.08 -18.60
N THR A 342 -1.16 9.72 -19.24
CA THR A 342 0.20 9.21 -19.43
C THR A 342 1.12 9.47 -18.25
N ALA A 343 0.70 10.26 -17.25
CA ALA A 343 1.51 10.56 -16.08
C ALA A 343 1.73 9.30 -15.24
N PHE A 344 2.91 9.19 -14.61
CA PHE A 344 3.19 8.10 -13.68
C PHE A 344 2.13 8.08 -12.57
N GLY A 345 1.49 6.93 -12.40
CA GLY A 345 0.50 6.73 -11.35
C GLY A 345 -0.78 7.56 -11.51
N ALA A 346 -1.16 7.99 -12.72
CA ALA A 346 -2.34 8.84 -12.97
C ALA A 346 -3.62 8.38 -12.25
N SER A 347 -3.84 7.06 -12.16
CA SER A 347 -4.93 6.47 -11.39
C SER A 347 -4.77 6.70 -9.88
N ALA A 348 -3.57 6.49 -9.34
CA ALA A 348 -3.25 6.76 -7.94
C ALA A 348 -3.47 8.25 -7.61
N TRP A 349 -3.04 9.18 -8.47
CA TRP A 349 -3.28 10.61 -8.27
C TRP A 349 -4.76 10.98 -8.16
N ARG A 350 -5.60 10.40 -9.02
CA ARG A 350 -7.06 10.61 -8.96
C ARG A 350 -7.66 10.00 -7.70
N THR A 351 -7.15 8.84 -7.27
CA THR A 351 -7.61 8.13 -6.08
C THR A 351 -7.25 8.87 -4.79
N PHE A 352 -6.00 9.31 -4.63
CA PHE A 352 -5.51 9.94 -3.40
C PHE A 352 -5.85 11.44 -3.27
N GLY A 353 -6.50 12.03 -4.30
CA GLY A 353 -6.88 13.45 -4.30
C GLY A 353 -5.69 14.42 -4.19
N HIS A 354 -4.45 13.94 -4.35
CA HIS A 354 -3.27 14.77 -4.22
C HIS A 354 -3.18 15.73 -5.41
N PRO A 355 -3.16 17.06 -5.17
CA PRO A 355 -2.85 18.00 -6.23
C PRO A 355 -1.42 17.76 -6.67
N PHE A 356 -1.18 17.75 -7.98
CA PHE A 356 0.17 17.66 -8.48
C PHE A 356 0.92 18.94 -8.17
N VAL A 357 1.85 18.90 -7.22
CA VAL A 357 2.63 20.07 -6.82
C VAL A 357 4.10 19.91 -7.25
N PRO A 358 4.70 20.92 -7.92
CA PRO A 358 6.12 20.91 -8.28
C PRO A 358 7.07 20.60 -7.13
N ARG A 359 6.69 20.99 -5.91
CA ARG A 359 7.49 20.82 -4.70
C ARG A 359 7.78 19.35 -4.40
N ASP A 360 6.79 18.47 -4.52
CA ASP A 360 6.91 17.04 -4.20
C ASP A 360 7.92 16.33 -5.12
N ALA A 361 7.94 16.72 -6.39
CA ALA A 361 8.90 16.21 -7.34
C ALA A 361 10.33 16.69 -7.04
N LEU A 362 10.48 17.94 -6.60
CA LEU A 362 11.79 18.51 -6.21
C LEU A 362 12.31 17.88 -4.92
N GLU A 363 11.44 17.67 -3.92
CA GLU A 363 11.78 16.95 -2.69
C GLU A 363 12.16 15.48 -3.00
N GLY A 364 11.40 14.82 -3.88
CA GLY A 364 11.72 13.49 -4.40
C GLY A 364 13.07 13.43 -5.11
N LEU A 365 13.40 14.42 -5.96
CA LEU A 365 14.69 14.53 -6.63
C LEU A 365 15.86 14.68 -5.65
N MET A 366 15.70 15.48 -4.59
CA MET A 366 16.73 15.63 -3.55
C MET A 366 16.96 14.32 -2.79
N ALA A 367 15.89 13.63 -2.40
CA ALA A 367 15.99 12.33 -1.75
C ALA A 367 16.60 11.26 -2.68
N GLY A 368 16.22 11.27 -3.97
CA GLY A 368 16.80 10.39 -4.98
C GLY A 368 18.29 10.66 -5.22
N LEU A 369 18.71 11.93 -5.20
CA LEU A 369 20.13 12.28 -5.26
C LEU A 369 20.90 11.77 -4.03
N ALA A 370 20.36 11.98 -2.82
CA ALA A 370 20.93 11.46 -1.58
C ALA A 370 21.13 9.93 -1.64
N LEU A 371 20.11 9.21 -2.11
CA LEU A 371 20.15 7.76 -2.32
C LEU A 371 21.29 7.35 -3.25
N ARG A 372 21.45 8.04 -4.38
CA ARG A 372 22.52 7.74 -5.36
C ARG A 372 23.91 8.03 -4.80
N ILE A 373 24.08 9.14 -4.09
CA ILE A 373 25.35 9.51 -3.46
C ILE A 373 25.75 8.46 -2.41
N ALA A 374 24.85 8.12 -1.49
CA ALA A 374 25.12 7.15 -0.44
C ALA A 374 25.49 5.77 -1.01
N ARG A 375 24.78 5.31 -2.04
CA ARG A 375 25.13 4.04 -2.73
C ARG A 375 26.46 4.07 -3.43
N ALA A 376 26.74 5.14 -4.18
CA ALA A 376 28.02 5.28 -4.86
C ALA A 376 29.18 5.33 -3.85
N SER A 377 28.96 5.94 -2.68
CA SER A 377 29.90 6.00 -1.57
C SER A 377 30.15 4.63 -0.95
N ALA A 378 29.09 3.90 -0.59
CA ALA A 378 29.18 2.54 -0.08
C ALA A 378 29.89 1.60 -1.07
N ALA A 379 29.50 1.64 -2.35
CA ALA A 379 30.04 0.77 -3.39
C ALA A 379 31.52 1.03 -3.70
N ARG A 380 31.97 2.29 -3.60
CA ARG A 380 33.36 2.67 -3.89
C ARG A 380 34.24 2.70 -2.64
N GLY A 381 33.65 2.64 -1.44
CA GLY A 381 34.38 2.77 -0.18
C GLY A 381 35.05 4.14 -0.02
N VAL A 382 34.43 5.21 -0.52
CA VAL A 382 34.95 6.60 -0.42
C VAL A 382 33.91 7.53 0.18
N ALA A 383 34.34 8.65 0.75
CA ALA A 383 33.44 9.62 1.35
C ALA A 383 32.48 10.22 0.30
N PRO A 384 31.21 10.51 0.66
CA PRO A 384 30.22 11.11 -0.25
C PRO A 384 30.69 12.38 -0.97
N ARG A 385 31.44 13.24 -0.26
CA ARG A 385 31.98 14.50 -0.80
C ARG A 385 32.93 14.30 -1.98
N ASP A 386 33.63 13.17 -2.05
CA ASP A 386 34.60 12.87 -3.11
C ASP A 386 33.92 12.40 -4.41
N LEU A 387 32.60 12.20 -4.39
CA LEU A 387 31.82 11.69 -5.52
C LEU A 387 31.09 12.79 -6.31
N VAL A 388 31.03 13.99 -5.75
CA VAL A 388 30.35 15.14 -6.33
C VAL A 388 31.36 16.27 -6.56
N PRO A 389 31.07 17.24 -7.44
CA PRO A 389 31.91 18.42 -7.60
C PRO A 389 32.05 19.17 -6.27
N GLU A 390 33.21 19.76 -6.00
CA GLU A 390 33.45 20.56 -4.76
C GLU A 390 32.39 21.65 -4.54
N ARG A 391 31.90 22.24 -5.63
CA ARG A 391 30.84 23.25 -5.63
C ARG A 391 29.43 22.71 -5.35
N ALA A 392 29.25 21.40 -5.13
CA ALA A 392 27.92 20.80 -5.00
C ALA A 392 27.14 21.36 -3.80
N ALA A 393 27.79 21.51 -2.65
CA ALA A 393 27.17 22.11 -1.47
C ALA A 393 26.71 23.55 -1.74
N ASP A 394 27.51 24.32 -2.48
CA ASP A 394 27.19 25.69 -2.87
C ASP A 394 26.03 25.77 -3.86
N LEU A 395 25.99 24.90 -4.87
CA LEU A 395 24.91 24.83 -5.85
C LEU A 395 23.57 24.48 -5.20
N LEU A 396 23.59 23.64 -4.16
CA LEU A 396 22.40 23.16 -3.48
C LEU A 396 21.97 24.04 -2.30
N ARG A 397 22.76 25.04 -1.90
CA ARG A 397 22.53 25.81 -0.65
C ARG A 397 21.16 26.49 -0.53
N TRP A 398 20.49 26.73 -1.65
CA TRP A 398 19.16 27.36 -1.69
C TRP A 398 18.00 26.37 -1.91
N VAL A 399 18.29 25.08 -2.10
CA VAL A 399 17.31 24.04 -2.37
C VAL A 399 16.68 23.54 -1.05
N PRO A 400 15.36 23.57 -0.86
CA PRO A 400 14.63 22.90 0.22
C PRO A 400 14.86 21.40 0.21
N GLY A 401 14.85 20.76 1.38
CA GLY A 401 15.12 19.32 1.50
C GLY A 401 16.60 18.94 1.33
N ARG A 402 17.51 19.91 1.14
CA ARG A 402 18.96 19.66 1.01
C ARG A 402 19.65 19.11 2.25
N ALA A 403 19.01 19.15 3.42
CA ALA A 403 19.64 18.77 4.69
C ALA A 403 20.25 17.37 4.60
N SER A 404 19.49 16.39 4.10
CA SER A 404 19.97 15.02 3.93
C SER A 404 21.19 14.90 3.01
N VAL A 405 21.24 15.68 1.93
CA VAL A 405 22.41 15.70 1.03
C VAL A 405 23.59 16.40 1.69
N LEU A 406 23.38 17.53 2.38
CA LEU A 406 24.46 18.24 3.07
C LEU A 406 25.05 17.42 4.22
N ASP A 407 24.20 16.71 4.97
CA ASP A 407 24.63 15.80 6.04
C ASP A 407 25.47 14.66 5.47
N LEU A 408 25.06 14.07 4.34
CA LEU A 408 25.86 13.08 3.61
C LEU A 408 27.20 13.66 3.16
N LEU A 409 27.21 14.85 2.57
CA LEU A 409 28.44 15.49 2.09
C LEU A 409 29.38 15.93 3.24
N ALA A 410 28.87 16.07 4.47
CA ALA A 410 29.68 16.33 5.65
C ALA A 410 30.39 15.06 6.17
N MET A 411 29.99 13.86 5.73
CA MET A 411 30.62 12.62 6.14
C MET A 411 32.06 12.52 5.62
N GLU A 412 32.97 12.14 6.51
CA GLU A 412 34.39 11.91 6.17
C GLU A 412 34.68 10.45 5.84
N THR A 413 33.78 9.56 6.22
CA THR A 413 33.82 8.12 5.95
C THR A 413 32.87 7.77 4.83
N PRO A 414 33.01 6.58 4.21
CA PRO A 414 32.00 6.07 3.31
C PRO A 414 30.64 6.06 4.01
N ALA A 415 29.60 6.49 3.28
CA ALA A 415 28.24 6.34 3.75
C ALA A 415 27.84 4.87 3.77
N ASP A 416 26.93 4.53 4.68
CA ASP A 416 26.28 3.24 4.67
C ASP A 416 25.46 3.08 3.39
N ALA A 417 25.38 1.85 2.86
CA ALA A 417 24.46 1.58 1.77
C ALA A 417 23.03 1.83 2.30
N PRO A 418 22.23 2.71 1.66
CA PRO A 418 20.87 3.04 2.11
C PRO A 418 19.86 1.88 1.94
N GLU A 419 20.34 0.66 1.72
CA GLU A 419 19.54 -0.54 1.87
C GLU A 419 19.34 -0.78 3.37
N GLY A 420 18.20 -0.34 3.90
CA GLY A 420 17.79 -0.78 5.23
C GLY A 420 17.62 -2.30 5.26
N PRO A 421 17.75 -2.90 6.45
CA PRO A 421 18.88 -3.73 6.92
C PRO A 421 19.76 -4.37 5.83
N PRO A 422 20.97 -4.89 6.15
CA PRO A 422 21.82 -5.56 5.18
C PRO A 422 20.98 -6.53 4.33
N PRO A 423 21.12 -6.53 2.98
CA PRO A 423 20.46 -7.49 2.10
C PRO A 423 20.41 -8.82 2.84
N ASN A 424 19.21 -9.31 3.17
CA ASN A 424 19.09 -10.33 4.21
C ASN A 424 19.70 -11.63 3.69
N GLU A 425 21.04 -11.76 3.79
CA GLU A 425 21.83 -12.84 3.23
C GLU A 425 21.41 -14.14 3.89
N LYS A 426 20.98 -14.06 5.16
CA LYS A 426 20.33 -15.15 5.87
C LYS A 426 19.03 -15.56 5.20
N ALA A 427 18.13 -14.64 4.86
CA ALA A 427 16.91 -14.97 4.10
C ALA A 427 17.23 -15.53 2.70
N ARG A 428 18.18 -14.93 1.98
CA ARG A 428 18.66 -15.42 0.68
C ARG A 428 19.15 -16.87 0.79
N ALA A 429 19.99 -17.15 1.79
CA ALA A 429 20.54 -18.47 2.05
C ALA A 429 19.46 -19.47 2.48
N GLN A 430 18.52 -19.06 3.34
CA GLN A 430 17.37 -19.88 3.75
C GLN A 430 16.49 -20.28 2.56
N LEU A 431 16.31 -19.38 1.60
CA LEU A 431 15.52 -19.63 0.39
C LEU A 431 16.32 -20.32 -0.73
N GLY A 432 17.63 -20.55 -0.55
CA GLY A 432 18.50 -21.15 -1.57
C GLY A 432 18.65 -20.29 -2.83
N LEU A 433 18.49 -18.96 -2.71
CA LEU A 433 18.56 -18.04 -3.84
C LEU A 433 20.03 -17.77 -4.25
N PRO A 434 20.35 -17.83 -5.55
CA PRO A 434 21.73 -17.72 -6.02
C PRO A 434 22.24 -16.26 -6.05
N GLY A 435 23.56 -16.13 -6.16
CA GLY A 435 24.24 -14.84 -6.34
C GLY A 435 24.41 -14.04 -5.04
N PRO A 436 25.03 -12.84 -5.13
CA PRO A 436 25.32 -12.01 -3.96
C PRO A 436 24.15 -11.10 -3.55
N HIS A 437 23.09 -11.02 -4.37
CA HIS A 437 22.00 -10.07 -4.18
C HIS A 437 21.07 -10.50 -3.05
N GLY A 438 20.75 -9.61 -2.11
CA GLY A 438 19.86 -9.93 -1.00
C GLY A 438 18.39 -10.05 -1.39
N VAL A 439 17.59 -10.37 -0.37
CA VAL A 439 16.13 -10.38 -0.47
C VAL A 439 15.59 -9.06 0.05
N GLY A 440 14.85 -8.34 -0.80
CA GLY A 440 14.09 -7.18 -0.39
C GLY A 440 12.80 -7.63 0.30
N LEU A 441 12.76 -7.50 1.63
CA LEU A 441 11.58 -7.73 2.46
C LEU A 441 10.88 -6.38 2.70
N GLY A 442 9.66 -6.20 2.19
CA GLY A 442 8.88 -4.98 2.34
C GLY A 442 7.39 -5.27 2.51
N THR A 443 6.57 -4.23 2.58
CA THR A 443 5.11 -4.32 2.78
C THR A 443 4.32 -4.71 1.53
N GLY A 444 4.97 -5.10 0.42
CA GLY A 444 4.30 -5.49 -0.82
C GLY A 444 3.44 -4.40 -1.47
N PHE A 445 2.75 -4.77 -2.55
CA PHE A 445 1.65 -3.99 -3.16
C PHE A 445 0.29 -4.44 -2.64
#